data_AF-A0A9D8P272-F1
#
_entry.id   AF-A0A9D8P272-F1
#
_cell.length_a   1.000
_cell.length_b   1.000
_cell.length_c   1.000
_cell.angle_alpha   90.00
_cell.angle_beta   90.00
_cell.angle_gamma   90.00
#
_symmetry.space_group_name_H-M   'P 1'
#
loop_
_entity.id
_entity.type
_entity.pdbx_description
1 polymer ?
#
loop_
_entity_poly.entity_id
_entity_poly.type
_entity_poly.pdbx_seq_one_letter_code
_entity_poly.pdbx_strand_id
1 'polypeptide(L)'
;CRRADLSEAGADDWVKQYRSMEVVTAPGLGVPAITAVEGVKLYFGIHKHMHQPYYNTTDRYYWDGEKDSIFGSRGGNYTDFVPAAVRQYIDGGLPHAGLSTSWSGSLIEQLERCGVEGLCGGRFAGWNESLRAVAHARTRLGHPRVGFSAFGFFHPLMPLIPSRDIVRQIEWHRRIIHDAFGVEASTVLFPPETAFHVRMIPALLEAGVTAVIYDSIHRFRACRDYPYAGIGEGLLPPNRAEQVNPAVHDWLQLHNIWAGSKISPSLLRPEYVAYEDPDGQVHRIIAVPAERYIGNEDARGGFGALQYPAVLGQLYNRIVETGSYDPHHPPFFLLHSDGDNHGGGADSYYHDNTGRLVAWLHQDPRFELTTIEDYLERFPPDPQRVVHIEPGSWSGADNGDPQFMKWFSRYDQPYSPDLNSWAVLTAFQNVVHALEDSAPDHPRLAEISRLLLTAETSCYWYWTGQQVWDQQVTNAANLGYSLVREAIEALVSAGRDHAGPTLFPPWVTPENPGGQRWGQGCLLDAPREATVHTFVADVSGLKSVHLIVRSAGVETTRTMQDRGYYPTQTDAAITARYFTASLPAGAGDTRYFILAEDQRGNTSRSALERIFLP
;
A
#
# COMPACT_ATOMS: atom_id res chain seq x y z
N CYS A 1 -9.73 -14.31 -46.10
CA CYS A 1 -8.89 -15.34 -45.45
C CYS A 1 -8.29 -16.23 -46.55
N ARG A 2 -7.03 -16.66 -46.41
CA ARG A 2 -6.30 -17.53 -47.35
C ARG A 2 -6.66 -19.02 -47.17
N ARG A 3 -7.34 -19.37 -46.08
CA ARG A 3 -7.88 -20.70 -45.80
C ARG A 3 -9.38 -20.77 -46.07
N ALA A 4 -9.82 -21.93 -46.56
CA ALA A 4 -11.23 -22.20 -46.82
C ALA A 4 -12.01 -22.54 -45.54
N ASP A 5 -11.36 -23.23 -44.59
CA ASP A 5 -11.88 -23.42 -43.24
C ASP A 5 -11.35 -22.29 -42.34
N LEU A 6 -12.27 -21.50 -41.79
CA LEU A 6 -11.95 -20.35 -40.94
C LEU A 6 -11.58 -20.76 -39.51
N SER A 7 -11.99 -21.95 -39.06
CA SER A 7 -11.70 -22.44 -37.71
C SER A 7 -10.23 -22.83 -37.53
N GLU A 8 -9.51 -23.03 -38.63
CA GLU A 8 -8.07 -23.36 -38.66
C GLU A 8 -7.18 -22.17 -39.09
N ALA A 9 -7.73 -20.96 -39.15
CA ALA A 9 -7.00 -19.78 -39.64
C ALA A 9 -6.21 -19.07 -38.52
N GLY A 10 -4.92 -18.86 -38.74
CA GLY A 10 -4.06 -18.01 -37.91
C GLY A 10 -4.05 -16.54 -38.35
N ALA A 11 -3.37 -15.67 -37.59
CA ALA A 11 -3.33 -14.23 -37.85
C ALA A 11 -2.80 -13.85 -39.27
N ASP A 12 -1.93 -14.68 -39.84
CA ASP A 12 -1.31 -14.45 -41.16
C ASP A 12 -2.14 -14.98 -42.35
N ASP A 13 -3.18 -15.78 -42.07
CA ASP A 13 -4.13 -16.24 -43.08
C ASP A 13 -5.14 -15.14 -43.46
N TRP A 14 -5.25 -14.09 -42.65
CA TRP A 14 -6.13 -12.97 -42.93
C TRP A 14 -5.50 -12.02 -43.96
N VAL A 15 -6.17 -11.86 -45.10
CA VAL A 15 -5.80 -10.85 -46.10
C VAL A 15 -6.18 -9.49 -45.53
N LYS A 16 -5.17 -8.76 -45.04
CA LYS A 16 -5.34 -7.40 -44.53
C LYS A 16 -5.34 -6.42 -45.69
N GLN A 17 -6.41 -5.64 -45.84
CA GLN A 17 -6.47 -4.54 -46.79
C GLN A 17 -6.45 -3.24 -46.01
N TYR A 18 -5.41 -2.44 -46.19
CA TYR A 18 -5.33 -1.10 -45.64
C TYR A 18 -6.13 -0.16 -46.54
N ARG A 19 -7.07 0.59 -45.95
CA ARG A 19 -7.84 1.61 -46.63
C ARG A 19 -7.75 2.90 -45.83
N SER A 20 -7.67 4.02 -46.54
CA SER A 20 -7.84 5.34 -45.93
C SER A 20 -9.32 5.55 -45.63
N MET A 21 -9.61 5.94 -44.39
CA MET A 21 -10.93 6.42 -43.99
C MET A 21 -10.77 7.88 -43.63
N GLU A 22 -11.56 8.74 -44.27
CA GLU A 22 -11.70 10.12 -43.83
C GLU A 22 -12.52 10.13 -42.54
N VAL A 23 -11.88 10.44 -41.42
CA VAL A 23 -12.58 10.61 -40.14
C VAL A 23 -13.20 12.00 -40.15
N VAL A 24 -14.42 12.10 -40.69
CA VAL A 24 -15.22 13.32 -40.62
C VAL A 24 -15.71 13.46 -39.19
N THR A 25 -15.11 14.36 -38.42
CA THR A 25 -15.55 14.65 -37.05
C THR A 25 -16.93 15.32 -37.15
N ALA A 26 -17.98 14.65 -36.66
CA ALA A 26 -19.28 15.30 -36.52
C ALA A 26 -19.09 16.56 -35.65
N PRO A 27 -19.79 17.68 -35.93
CA PRO A 27 -19.80 18.81 -35.00
C PRO A 27 -20.17 18.27 -33.63
N GLY A 28 -19.27 18.46 -32.66
CA GLY A 28 -19.39 17.83 -31.35
C GLY A 28 -20.78 18.05 -30.78
N LEU A 29 -21.36 17.01 -30.17
CA LEU A 29 -22.52 17.18 -29.29
C LEU A 29 -22.23 18.40 -28.41
N GLY A 30 -23.09 19.42 -28.47
CA GLY A 30 -22.85 20.69 -27.80
C GLY A 30 -22.38 20.41 -26.37
N VAL A 31 -21.19 20.89 -26.03
CA VAL A 31 -20.64 20.73 -24.69
C VAL A 31 -21.69 21.28 -23.73
N PRO A 32 -22.20 20.46 -22.78
CA PRO A 32 -23.17 20.96 -21.81
C PRO A 32 -22.62 22.23 -21.16
N ALA A 33 -23.45 23.26 -21.04
CA ALA A 33 -23.01 24.51 -20.42
C ALA A 33 -22.43 24.22 -19.03
N ILE A 34 -21.17 24.60 -18.81
CA ILE A 34 -20.49 24.43 -17.53
C ILE A 34 -21.10 25.45 -16.56
N THR A 35 -21.88 24.97 -15.60
CA THR A 35 -22.39 25.80 -14.51
C THR A 35 -21.43 25.70 -13.32
N ALA A 36 -20.55 26.70 -13.18
CA ALA A 36 -19.68 26.85 -12.02
C ALA A 36 -20.31 27.82 -11.01
N VAL A 37 -20.15 27.50 -9.72
CA VAL A 37 -20.50 28.36 -8.59
C VAL A 37 -19.23 29.09 -8.19
N GLU A 38 -19.34 30.41 -8.04
CA GLU A 38 -18.20 31.25 -7.69
C GLU A 38 -17.55 30.77 -6.39
N GLY A 39 -16.22 30.62 -6.40
CA GLY A 39 -15.42 30.22 -5.23
C GLY A 39 -15.36 28.72 -4.95
N VAL A 40 -16.14 27.87 -5.64
CA VAL A 40 -16.09 26.40 -5.48
C VAL A 40 -15.16 25.77 -6.51
N LYS A 41 -14.19 24.99 -6.03
CA LYS A 41 -13.23 24.27 -6.89
C LYS A 41 -12.84 22.94 -6.24
N LEU A 42 -12.72 21.88 -7.05
CA LEU A 42 -12.14 20.61 -6.63
C LEU A 42 -10.69 20.51 -7.10
N TYR A 43 -9.85 19.98 -6.23
CA TYR A 43 -8.46 19.71 -6.52
C TYR A 43 -8.27 18.21 -6.66
N PHE A 44 -7.35 17.78 -7.51
CA PHE A 44 -6.94 16.39 -7.57
C PHE A 44 -5.47 16.29 -7.98
N GLY A 45 -4.86 15.17 -7.65
CA GLY A 45 -3.49 14.83 -8.07
C GLY A 45 -3.44 13.48 -8.77
N ILE A 46 -2.29 13.16 -9.36
CA ILE A 46 -2.02 11.87 -9.99
C ILE A 46 -0.84 11.21 -9.28
N HIS A 47 -0.99 9.92 -8.95
CA HIS A 47 0.07 9.09 -8.41
C HIS A 47 0.30 7.84 -9.28
N LYS A 48 1.54 7.57 -9.67
CA LYS A 48 1.91 6.37 -10.44
C LYS A 48 2.93 5.52 -9.71
N HIS A 49 2.55 4.28 -9.43
CA HIS A 49 3.37 3.31 -8.71
C HIS A 49 4.19 2.44 -9.68
N MET A 50 5.50 2.38 -9.50
CA MET A 50 6.43 1.58 -10.31
C MET A 50 7.15 0.56 -9.43
N HIS A 51 6.96 -0.72 -9.71
CA HIS A 51 7.53 -1.77 -8.88
C HIS A 51 7.78 -3.08 -9.63
N GLN A 52 8.91 -3.72 -9.30
CA GLN A 52 9.20 -5.11 -9.59
C GLN A 52 9.92 -5.73 -8.38
N PRO A 53 9.53 -6.92 -7.92
CA PRO A 53 10.23 -7.61 -6.84
C PRO A 53 11.57 -8.18 -7.34
N TYR A 54 12.40 -8.64 -6.41
CA TYR A 54 13.41 -9.64 -6.75
C TYR A 54 12.73 -11.00 -6.92
N TYR A 55 12.89 -11.59 -8.09
CA TYR A 55 12.25 -12.86 -8.47
C TYR A 55 12.92 -14.10 -7.85
N ASN A 56 14.10 -13.92 -7.26
CA ASN A 56 14.75 -14.88 -6.40
C ASN A 56 15.41 -14.13 -5.24
N THR A 57 14.91 -14.36 -4.03
CA THR A 57 15.38 -13.70 -2.82
C THR A 57 16.84 -14.00 -2.46
N THR A 58 17.37 -15.15 -2.89
CA THR A 58 18.73 -15.61 -2.60
C THR A 58 19.72 -15.39 -3.74
N ASP A 59 19.21 -15.02 -4.92
CA ASP A 59 20.03 -14.70 -6.09
C ASP A 59 19.57 -13.37 -6.69
N ARG A 60 20.22 -12.28 -6.26
CA ARG A 60 19.99 -10.93 -6.78
C ARG A 60 20.30 -10.79 -8.28
N TYR A 61 20.99 -11.75 -8.88
CA TYR A 61 21.34 -11.76 -10.29
C TYR A 61 20.46 -12.69 -11.12
N TYR A 62 19.48 -13.35 -10.50
CA TYR A 62 18.54 -14.20 -11.22
C TYR A 62 17.87 -13.44 -12.37
N TRP A 63 18.05 -13.95 -13.58
CA TRP A 63 17.49 -13.37 -14.80
C TRP A 63 17.25 -14.46 -15.84
N ASP A 64 16.05 -14.50 -16.38
CA ASP A 64 15.62 -15.44 -17.41
C ASP A 64 14.93 -14.68 -18.57
N GLY A 65 14.52 -15.41 -19.61
CA GLY A 65 13.78 -14.82 -20.73
C GLY A 65 12.41 -14.26 -20.35
N GLU A 66 11.80 -14.71 -19.25
CA GLU A 66 10.55 -14.13 -18.75
C GLU A 66 10.82 -12.74 -18.18
N LYS A 67 11.88 -12.56 -17.37
CA LYS A 67 12.23 -11.24 -16.81
C LYS A 67 12.65 -10.28 -17.90
N ASP A 68 13.40 -10.78 -18.89
CA ASP A 68 13.74 -9.99 -20.07
C ASP A 68 12.47 -9.47 -20.77
N SER A 69 11.44 -10.30 -20.93
CA SER A 69 10.15 -9.91 -21.50
C SER A 69 9.34 -8.95 -20.60
N ILE A 70 9.28 -9.21 -19.29
CA ILE A 70 8.54 -8.39 -18.32
C ILE A 70 9.09 -6.97 -18.31
N PHE A 71 10.41 -6.81 -18.20
CA PHE A 71 11.04 -5.49 -18.20
C PHE A 71 11.03 -4.89 -19.62
N GLY A 72 11.36 -5.65 -20.66
CA GLY A 72 11.45 -5.15 -22.04
C GLY A 72 10.14 -4.57 -22.57
N SER A 73 9.00 -5.10 -22.13
CA SER A 73 7.66 -4.57 -22.46
C SER A 73 7.31 -3.23 -21.78
N ARG A 74 8.03 -2.85 -20.71
CA ARG A 74 7.75 -1.68 -19.85
C ARG A 74 8.73 -0.53 -20.05
N GLY A 75 9.48 -0.54 -21.15
CA GLY A 75 10.54 0.45 -21.30
C GLY A 75 10.03 1.89 -21.37
N GLY A 76 8.80 2.16 -21.82
CA GLY A 76 8.23 3.51 -21.73
C GLY A 76 7.88 3.91 -20.29
N ASN A 77 7.23 3.00 -19.56
CA ASN A 77 6.84 3.17 -18.16
C ASN A 77 8.02 3.56 -17.28
N TYR A 78 9.17 2.92 -17.51
CA TYR A 78 10.36 3.10 -16.70
C TYR A 78 11.34 4.15 -17.24
N THR A 79 11.03 4.86 -18.33
CA THR A 79 11.96 5.87 -18.89
C THR A 79 11.29 7.21 -19.19
N ASP A 80 10.28 7.26 -20.06
CA ASP A 80 9.86 8.50 -20.73
C ASP A 80 8.39 8.87 -20.52
N PHE A 81 7.53 7.96 -20.09
CA PHE A 81 6.10 8.20 -19.88
C PHE A 81 5.80 9.27 -18.81
N VAL A 82 6.37 9.14 -17.61
CA VAL A 82 6.23 10.16 -16.56
C VAL A 82 6.77 11.53 -17.02
N PRO A 83 8.00 11.62 -17.58
CA PRO A 83 8.49 12.86 -18.16
C PRO A 83 7.59 13.45 -19.25
N ALA A 84 7.02 12.63 -20.13
CA ALA A 84 6.14 13.08 -21.20
C ALA A 84 4.85 13.73 -20.68
N ALA A 85 4.23 13.12 -19.66
CA ALA A 85 3.04 13.70 -19.04
C ALA A 85 3.34 15.05 -18.37
N VAL A 86 4.46 15.12 -17.62
CA VAL A 86 4.83 16.34 -16.89
C VAL A 86 5.22 17.49 -17.82
N ARG A 87 5.91 17.20 -18.93
CA ARG A 87 6.20 18.22 -19.96
C ARG A 87 4.91 18.81 -20.54
N GLN A 88 3.89 17.98 -20.78
CA GLN A 88 2.59 18.49 -21.24
C GLN A 88 1.89 19.37 -20.21
N TYR A 89 2.03 19.11 -18.90
CA TYR A 89 1.53 20.03 -17.87
C TYR A 89 2.25 21.39 -17.90
N ILE A 90 3.57 21.38 -18.14
CA ILE A 90 4.40 22.58 -18.25
C ILE A 90 4.03 23.38 -19.50
N ASP A 91 4.03 22.73 -20.67
CA ASP A 91 3.73 23.34 -21.96
C ASP A 91 2.27 23.83 -22.03
N GLY A 92 1.38 23.10 -21.35
CA GLY A 92 0.00 23.50 -21.11
C GLY A 92 -0.17 24.65 -20.14
N GLY A 93 0.89 25.18 -19.52
CA GLY A 93 0.79 26.33 -18.62
C GLY A 93 0.02 26.07 -17.32
N LEU A 94 -0.07 24.81 -16.87
CA LEU A 94 -0.75 24.47 -15.61
C LEU A 94 0.19 24.78 -14.43
N PRO A 95 -0.13 25.76 -13.57
CA PRO A 95 0.84 26.32 -12.60
C PRO A 95 1.21 25.36 -11.46
N HIS A 96 0.25 24.58 -10.99
CA HIS A 96 0.39 23.69 -9.82
C HIS A 96 0.44 22.20 -10.20
N ALA A 97 0.25 21.89 -11.49
CA ALA A 97 0.18 20.51 -11.96
C ALA A 97 1.54 19.80 -11.90
N GLY A 98 1.49 18.56 -11.44
CA GLY A 98 2.61 17.64 -11.44
C GLY A 98 2.11 16.21 -11.30
N LEU A 99 3.04 15.29 -11.11
CA LEU A 99 2.78 13.88 -10.93
C LEU A 99 3.65 13.36 -9.79
N SER A 100 3.03 12.69 -8.83
CA SER A 100 3.77 11.94 -7.81
C SER A 100 3.99 10.51 -8.29
N THR A 101 5.12 9.91 -7.96
CA THR A 101 5.45 8.55 -8.37
C THR A 101 6.27 7.84 -7.31
N SER A 102 5.96 6.57 -7.05
CA SER A 102 6.74 5.72 -6.15
C SER A 102 7.54 4.71 -6.96
N TRP A 103 8.79 4.47 -6.54
CA TRP A 103 9.72 3.55 -7.21
C TRP A 103 10.37 2.66 -6.16
N SER A 104 10.13 1.35 -6.23
CA SER A 104 10.86 0.43 -5.34
C SER A 104 12.36 0.45 -5.63
N GLY A 105 13.17 0.34 -4.59
CA GLY A 105 14.62 0.17 -4.73
C GLY A 105 14.98 -1.10 -5.50
N SER A 106 14.22 -2.19 -5.32
CA SER A 106 14.38 -3.43 -6.09
C SER A 106 14.20 -3.23 -7.60
N LEU A 107 13.27 -2.35 -8.02
CA LEU A 107 13.13 -1.99 -9.43
C LEU A 107 14.33 -1.19 -9.93
N ILE A 108 14.75 -0.16 -9.17
CA ILE A 108 15.86 0.71 -9.57
C ILE A 108 17.16 -0.08 -9.72
N GLU A 109 17.49 -0.96 -8.77
CA GLU A 109 18.68 -1.81 -8.86
C GLU A 109 18.67 -2.71 -10.11
N GLN A 110 17.51 -3.28 -10.45
CA GLN A 110 17.35 -4.13 -11.63
C GLN A 110 17.43 -3.32 -12.93
N LEU A 111 16.86 -2.11 -12.98
CA LEU A 111 16.97 -1.22 -14.14
C LEU A 111 18.40 -0.75 -14.38
N GLU A 112 19.12 -0.41 -13.31
CA GLU A 112 20.54 -0.06 -13.41
C GLU A 112 21.35 -1.21 -14.00
N ARG A 113 21.12 -2.44 -13.51
CA ARG A 113 21.73 -3.64 -14.08
C ARG A 113 21.37 -3.82 -15.55
N CYS A 114 20.09 -3.68 -15.92
CA CYS A 114 19.67 -3.77 -17.31
C CYS A 114 20.40 -2.77 -18.21
N GLY A 115 20.59 -1.53 -17.73
CA GLY A 115 21.33 -0.50 -18.45
C GLY A 115 22.82 -0.82 -18.62
N VAL A 116 23.47 -1.36 -17.60
CA VAL A 116 24.90 -1.71 -17.61
C VAL A 116 25.19 -2.99 -18.43
N GLU A 117 24.38 -4.03 -18.26
CA GLU A 117 24.59 -5.35 -18.90
C GLU A 117 23.96 -5.44 -20.30
N GLY A 118 23.14 -4.46 -20.70
CA GLY A 118 22.45 -4.48 -22.01
C GLY A 118 21.30 -5.49 -22.09
N LEU A 119 20.69 -5.85 -20.95
CA LEU A 119 19.50 -6.71 -20.89
C LEU A 119 18.30 -6.03 -21.58
N CYS A 120 17.25 -6.79 -21.89
CA CYS A 120 16.09 -6.26 -22.62
C CYS A 120 16.44 -5.60 -23.96
N GLY A 121 17.45 -6.16 -24.65
CA GLY A 121 17.95 -5.63 -25.92
C GLY A 121 18.60 -4.25 -25.81
N GLY A 122 19.13 -3.89 -24.63
CA GLY A 122 19.77 -2.58 -24.39
C GLY A 122 18.79 -1.43 -24.17
N ARG A 123 17.49 -1.72 -24.00
CA ARG A 123 16.43 -0.70 -23.88
C ARG A 123 16.60 0.26 -22.70
N PHE A 124 17.32 -0.16 -21.66
CA PHE A 124 17.49 0.60 -20.42
C PHE A 124 18.84 1.34 -20.32
N ALA A 125 19.60 1.45 -21.41
CA ALA A 125 20.76 2.33 -21.44
C ALA A 125 20.32 3.78 -21.17
N GLY A 126 20.85 4.39 -20.10
CA GLY A 126 20.49 5.76 -19.70
C GLY A 126 19.03 5.92 -19.24
N TRP A 127 18.39 4.85 -18.76
CA TRP A 127 16.95 4.81 -18.45
C TRP A 127 16.44 5.96 -17.57
N ASN A 128 17.26 6.47 -16.66
CA ASN A 128 16.91 7.52 -15.70
C ASN A 128 17.15 8.95 -16.19
N GLU A 129 17.82 9.18 -17.34
CA GLU A 129 18.25 10.52 -17.76
C GLU A 129 17.09 11.50 -17.94
N SER A 130 16.01 11.07 -18.61
CA SER A 130 14.82 11.90 -18.84
C SER A 130 14.07 12.19 -17.53
N LEU A 131 14.01 11.21 -16.62
CA LEU A 131 13.45 11.34 -15.28
C LEU A 131 14.24 12.34 -14.43
N ARG A 132 15.57 12.24 -14.42
CA ARG A 132 16.49 13.19 -13.76
C ARG A 132 16.25 14.61 -14.25
N ALA A 133 16.17 14.79 -15.56
CA ALA A 133 15.97 16.12 -16.14
C ALA A 133 14.64 16.75 -15.69
N VAL A 134 13.54 15.99 -15.71
CA VAL A 134 12.22 16.51 -15.32
C VAL A 134 12.04 16.65 -13.81
N ALA A 135 12.79 15.91 -12.98
CA ALA A 135 12.76 15.99 -11.52
C ALA A 135 13.14 17.39 -10.98
N HIS A 136 13.89 18.17 -11.77
CA HIS A 136 14.23 19.56 -11.43
C HIS A 136 13.16 20.58 -11.83
N ALA A 137 12.11 20.18 -12.56
CA ALA A 137 11.00 21.07 -12.88
C ALA A 137 10.22 21.45 -11.62
N ARG A 138 9.72 22.69 -11.58
CA ARG A 138 9.05 23.27 -10.42
C ARG A 138 7.65 23.78 -10.74
N THR A 139 6.74 23.64 -9.78
CA THR A 139 5.43 24.29 -9.78
C THR A 139 5.61 25.80 -9.57
N ARG A 140 4.52 26.55 -9.66
CA ARG A 140 4.51 27.99 -9.37
C ARG A 140 4.92 28.30 -7.92
N LEU A 141 4.69 27.38 -6.98
CA LEU A 141 5.09 27.52 -5.57
C LEU A 141 6.52 27.04 -5.30
N GLY A 142 7.21 26.52 -6.31
CA GLY A 142 8.59 26.07 -6.16
C GLY A 142 8.75 24.64 -5.66
N HIS A 143 7.66 23.86 -5.56
CA HIS A 143 7.74 22.42 -5.29
C HIS A 143 8.05 21.61 -6.56
N PRO A 144 8.58 20.38 -6.45
CA PRO A 144 8.82 19.52 -7.60
C PRO A 144 7.55 19.21 -8.39
N ARG A 145 7.62 19.24 -9.73
CA ARG A 145 6.53 18.71 -10.58
C ARG A 145 6.54 17.19 -10.69
N VAL A 146 7.67 16.56 -10.40
CA VAL A 146 7.77 15.12 -10.21
C VAL A 146 8.18 14.87 -8.76
N GLY A 147 7.25 14.36 -7.96
CA GLY A 147 7.51 13.98 -6.58
C GLY A 147 7.80 12.49 -6.49
N PHE A 148 9.04 12.10 -6.20
CA PHE A 148 9.37 10.71 -5.88
C PHE A 148 8.90 10.41 -4.45
N SER A 149 7.70 9.88 -4.29
CA SER A 149 7.10 9.60 -2.97
C SER A 149 8.03 8.74 -2.13
N ALA A 150 8.10 9.00 -0.82
CA ALA A 150 8.72 8.06 0.11
C ALA A 150 8.10 6.68 -0.08
N PHE A 151 8.92 5.64 0.06
CA PHE A 151 8.55 4.28 -0.24
C PHE A 151 9.39 3.30 0.58
N GLY A 152 8.97 2.03 0.65
CA GLY A 152 9.79 0.96 1.21
C GLY A 152 10.64 0.31 0.12
N PHE A 153 11.94 0.16 0.36
CA PHE A 153 12.91 -0.28 -0.65
C PHE A 153 12.48 -1.54 -1.41
N PHE A 154 12.05 -2.58 -0.69
CA PHE A 154 11.63 -3.86 -1.26
C PHE A 154 10.11 -4.03 -1.31
N HIS A 155 9.33 -2.94 -1.31
CA HIS A 155 7.86 -3.03 -1.33
C HIS A 155 7.27 -3.89 -0.17
N PRO A 156 7.66 -3.63 1.10
CA PRO A 156 7.19 -4.43 2.23
C PRO A 156 5.73 -4.14 2.57
N LEU A 157 5.03 -5.12 3.13
CA LEU A 157 3.72 -4.87 3.74
C LEU A 157 3.90 -4.20 5.10
N MET A 158 4.16 -2.89 5.08
CA MET A 158 4.60 -2.10 6.23
C MET A 158 3.77 -2.27 7.52
N PRO A 159 2.42 -2.38 7.49
CA PRO A 159 1.65 -2.64 8.70
C PRO A 159 2.02 -3.92 9.46
N LEU A 160 2.65 -4.88 8.78
CA LEU A 160 2.90 -6.24 9.26
C LEU A 160 4.35 -6.54 9.64
N ILE A 161 5.24 -5.56 9.55
CA ILE A 161 6.67 -5.70 9.87
C ILE A 161 7.09 -4.81 11.05
N PRO A 162 8.20 -5.12 11.73
CA PRO A 162 8.71 -4.32 12.85
C PRO A 162 9.04 -2.87 12.48
N SER A 163 8.82 -1.94 13.43
CA SER A 163 9.05 -0.51 13.21
C SER A 163 10.46 -0.18 12.73
N ARG A 164 11.49 -0.84 13.28
CA ARG A 164 12.89 -0.63 12.88
C ARG A 164 13.15 -1.03 11.41
N ASP A 165 12.41 -2.02 10.91
CA ASP A 165 12.54 -2.48 9.53
C ASP A 165 11.84 -1.50 8.57
N ILE A 166 10.68 -0.95 8.95
CA ILE A 166 10.03 0.16 8.22
C ILE A 166 10.98 1.36 8.06
N VAL A 167 11.61 1.79 9.15
CA VAL A 167 12.56 2.92 9.14
C VAL A 167 13.71 2.63 8.16
N ARG A 168 14.32 1.45 8.28
CA ARG A 168 15.43 1.04 7.41
C ARG A 168 15.04 0.93 5.94
N GLN A 169 13.86 0.38 5.63
CA GLN A 169 13.33 0.30 4.26
C GLN A 169 13.20 1.69 3.63
N ILE A 170 12.72 2.69 4.39
CA ILE A 170 12.57 4.07 3.92
C ILE A 170 13.94 4.74 3.76
N GLU A 171 14.87 4.55 4.71
CA GLU A 171 16.23 5.10 4.62
C GLU A 171 16.98 4.58 3.39
N TRP A 172 16.91 3.27 3.13
CA TRP A 172 17.52 2.67 1.95
C TRP A 172 16.89 3.23 0.68
N HIS A 173 15.56 3.39 0.67
CA HIS A 173 14.83 3.94 -0.46
C HIS A 173 15.25 5.39 -0.75
N ARG A 174 15.39 6.25 0.27
CA ARG A 174 15.82 7.63 0.07
C ARG A 174 17.20 7.72 -0.59
N ARG A 175 18.14 6.89 -0.15
CA ARG A 175 19.49 6.86 -0.74
C ARG A 175 19.45 6.48 -2.21
N ILE A 176 18.72 5.43 -2.57
CA ILE A 176 18.68 5.00 -3.97
C ILE A 176 17.92 5.98 -4.88
N ILE A 177 16.91 6.69 -4.37
CA ILE A 177 16.27 7.80 -5.10
C ILE A 177 17.26 8.94 -5.36
N HIS A 178 18.01 9.36 -4.35
CA HIS A 178 19.04 10.39 -4.50
C HIS A 178 20.08 9.97 -5.54
N ASP A 179 20.59 8.73 -5.45
CA ASP A 179 21.64 8.23 -6.34
C ASP A 179 21.14 8.08 -7.78
N ALA A 180 19.92 7.58 -7.97
CA ALA A 180 19.35 7.37 -9.30
C ALA A 180 18.85 8.67 -9.95
N PHE A 181 18.26 9.59 -9.18
CA PHE A 181 17.54 10.74 -9.73
C PHE A 181 18.16 12.11 -9.42
N GLY A 182 19.15 12.20 -8.52
CA GLY A 182 19.80 13.46 -8.15
C GLY A 182 18.89 14.43 -7.38
N VAL A 183 17.82 13.92 -6.77
CA VAL A 183 16.86 14.67 -5.95
C VAL A 183 16.50 13.86 -4.71
N GLU A 184 16.04 14.54 -3.66
CA GLU A 184 15.52 13.88 -2.47
C GLU A 184 14.16 13.24 -2.73
N ALA A 185 13.91 12.10 -2.09
CA ALA A 185 12.56 11.53 -2.03
C ALA A 185 11.63 12.48 -1.22
N SER A 186 10.39 12.62 -1.67
CA SER A 186 9.35 13.37 -0.97
C SER A 186 9.11 12.79 0.43
N THR A 187 8.71 13.63 1.37
CA THR A 187 8.29 13.21 2.71
C THR A 187 6.84 12.70 2.73
N VAL A 188 6.16 12.68 1.58
CA VAL A 188 4.86 12.02 1.39
C VAL A 188 5.10 10.56 1.01
N LEU A 189 4.66 9.64 1.86
CA LEU A 189 4.77 8.20 1.65
C LEU A 189 3.61 7.68 0.81
N PHE A 190 3.93 6.89 -0.22
CA PHE A 190 2.99 5.91 -0.77
C PHE A 190 3.28 4.59 -0.05
N PRO A 191 2.43 4.09 0.85
CA PRO A 191 2.67 2.79 1.45
C PRO A 191 2.49 1.72 0.36
N PRO A 192 3.37 0.70 0.26
CA PRO A 192 3.16 -0.43 -0.65
C PRO A 192 1.74 -0.99 -0.53
N GLU A 193 1.07 -1.22 -1.66
CA GLU A 193 -0.34 -1.66 -1.72
C GLU A 193 -1.37 -0.66 -1.16
N THR A 194 -0.96 0.59 -0.96
CA THR A 194 -1.70 1.56 -0.14
C THR A 194 -2.06 0.99 1.25
N ALA A 195 -1.28 0.02 1.75
CA ALA A 195 -1.55 -0.67 3.01
C ALA A 195 -1.23 0.25 4.19
N PHE A 196 -2.27 0.81 4.80
CA PHE A 196 -2.12 1.74 5.91
C PHE A 196 -2.78 1.19 7.18
N HIS A 197 -2.08 1.34 8.29
CA HIS A 197 -2.62 1.14 9.63
C HIS A 197 -1.94 2.14 10.55
N VAL A 198 -2.70 2.84 11.39
CA VAL A 198 -2.19 3.90 12.27
C VAL A 198 -0.99 3.47 13.15
N ARG A 199 -0.80 2.17 13.42
CA ARG A 199 0.36 1.63 14.16
C ARG A 199 1.70 1.95 13.52
N MET A 200 1.76 2.21 12.21
CA MET A 200 3.02 2.54 11.53
C MET A 200 3.45 3.99 11.77
N ILE A 201 2.55 4.87 12.25
CA ILE A 201 2.80 6.31 12.38
C ILE A 201 4.10 6.61 13.14
N PRO A 202 4.40 5.98 14.30
CA PRO A 202 5.66 6.25 15.00
C PRO A 202 6.90 5.99 14.13
N ALA A 203 6.95 4.85 13.43
CA ALA A 203 8.05 4.49 12.54
C ALA A 203 8.16 5.43 11.34
N LEU A 204 7.02 5.86 10.78
CA LEU A 204 6.99 6.83 9.69
C LEU A 204 7.57 8.18 10.12
N LEU A 205 7.20 8.68 11.30
CA LEU A 205 7.71 9.93 11.85
C LEU A 205 9.20 9.85 12.16
N GLU A 206 9.67 8.74 12.73
CA GLU A 206 11.10 8.47 12.96
C GLU A 206 11.87 8.51 11.64
N ALA A 207 11.31 7.89 10.58
CA ALA A 207 11.84 7.97 9.24
C ALA A 207 11.61 9.34 8.57
N GLY A 208 11.11 10.38 9.23
CA GLY A 208 10.93 11.72 8.63
C GLY A 208 9.85 11.82 7.55
N VAL A 209 8.88 10.91 7.53
CA VAL A 209 7.68 11.01 6.70
C VAL A 209 6.70 11.96 7.38
N THR A 210 6.10 12.88 6.60
CA THR A 210 5.18 13.91 7.11
C THR A 210 3.74 13.70 6.68
N ALA A 211 3.52 12.95 5.60
CA ALA A 211 2.19 12.58 5.12
C ALA A 211 2.20 11.17 4.52
N VAL A 212 1.04 10.51 4.53
CA VAL A 212 0.86 9.16 3.99
C VAL A 212 -0.38 9.08 3.11
N ILE A 213 -0.24 8.48 1.94
CA ILE A 213 -1.35 8.22 1.02
C ILE A 213 -2.13 6.99 1.52
N TYR A 214 -3.47 7.05 1.51
CA TYR A 214 -4.34 5.95 1.91
C TYR A 214 -5.53 5.79 0.93
N ASP A 215 -6.14 4.61 0.87
CA ASP A 215 -7.36 4.36 0.06
C ASP A 215 -8.57 4.99 0.76
N SER A 216 -9.26 5.88 0.06
CA SER A 216 -10.36 6.70 0.60
C SER A 216 -11.48 5.90 1.28
N ILE A 217 -11.73 4.64 0.89
CA ILE A 217 -12.83 3.87 1.48
C ILE A 217 -12.68 3.72 3.00
N HIS A 218 -11.45 3.64 3.49
CA HIS A 218 -11.13 3.39 4.89
C HIS A 218 -11.52 4.56 5.78
N ARG A 219 -11.54 5.77 5.21
CA ARG A 219 -12.07 6.96 5.88
C ARG A 219 -13.60 7.00 5.88
N PHE A 220 -14.24 6.48 4.83
CA PHE A 220 -15.71 6.40 4.73
C PHE A 220 -16.27 5.36 5.70
N ARG A 221 -15.64 4.17 5.74
CA ARG A 221 -16.04 3.04 6.60
C ARG A 221 -15.88 3.34 8.08
N ALA A 222 -14.97 4.25 8.44
CA ALA A 222 -14.80 4.74 9.80
C ALA A 222 -15.91 5.72 10.27
N CYS A 223 -16.88 6.10 9.43
CA CYS A 223 -18.03 6.92 9.83
C CYS A 223 -19.13 6.05 10.50
N ARG A 224 -19.75 6.60 11.56
CA ARG A 224 -20.83 5.93 12.33
C ARG A 224 -22.06 5.52 11.51
N ASP A 225 -22.28 6.18 10.38
CA ASP A 225 -23.44 6.00 9.50
C ASP A 225 -23.05 5.46 8.12
N TYR A 226 -21.85 4.87 7.99
CA TYR A 226 -21.38 4.31 6.72
C TYR A 226 -22.46 3.41 6.09
N PRO A 227 -22.95 3.74 4.88
CA PRO A 227 -24.08 3.07 4.26
C PRO A 227 -23.63 1.77 3.57
N TYR A 228 -23.23 0.79 4.37
CA TYR A 228 -22.74 -0.50 3.88
C TYR A 228 -23.74 -1.15 2.90
N ALA A 229 -23.27 -1.41 1.68
CA ALA A 229 -24.05 -1.92 0.55
C ALA A 229 -24.07 -3.46 0.47
N GLY A 230 -23.56 -4.16 1.48
CA GLY A 230 -23.53 -5.62 1.53
C GLY A 230 -22.39 -6.22 0.72
N ILE A 231 -22.55 -7.48 0.32
CA ILE A 231 -21.51 -8.28 -0.35
C ILE A 231 -20.94 -7.65 -1.63
N GLY A 232 -21.70 -6.75 -2.28
CA GLY A 232 -21.28 -6.05 -3.48
C GLY A 232 -20.09 -5.09 -3.26
N GLU A 233 -19.82 -4.69 -2.02
CA GLU A 233 -18.61 -3.92 -1.69
C GLU A 233 -17.34 -4.78 -1.75
N GLY A 234 -17.49 -6.11 -1.65
CA GLY A 234 -16.39 -7.07 -1.52
C GLY A 234 -15.61 -6.93 -0.20
N LEU A 235 -16.20 -6.30 0.82
CA LEU A 235 -15.65 -6.15 2.17
C LEU A 235 -16.69 -6.58 3.19
N LEU A 236 -16.25 -7.06 4.36
CA LEU A 236 -17.14 -7.23 5.50
C LEU A 236 -17.65 -5.85 5.97
N PRO A 237 -18.82 -5.78 6.63
CA PRO A 237 -19.20 -4.56 7.33
C PRO A 237 -18.08 -4.18 8.32
N PRO A 238 -17.78 -2.88 8.50
CA PRO A 238 -16.73 -2.45 9.41
C PRO A 238 -17.01 -2.94 10.83
N ASN A 239 -15.94 -3.23 11.58
CA ASN A 239 -16.08 -3.48 13.01
C ASN A 239 -16.53 -2.18 13.70
N ARG A 240 -17.42 -2.25 14.69
CA ARG A 240 -17.94 -1.04 15.35
C ARG A 240 -16.86 -0.20 16.05
N ALA A 241 -15.74 -0.80 16.45
CA ALA A 241 -14.60 -0.07 17.02
C ALA A 241 -13.88 0.82 16.00
N GLU A 242 -14.08 0.57 14.69
CA GLU A 242 -13.54 1.38 13.60
C GLU A 242 -14.47 2.57 13.27
N GLN A 243 -15.77 2.46 13.58
CA GLN A 243 -16.79 3.46 13.25
C GLN A 243 -16.87 4.61 14.27
N VAL A 244 -15.75 5.29 14.52
CA VAL A 244 -15.65 6.34 15.55
C VAL A 244 -15.92 7.75 15.03
N ASN A 245 -15.77 7.98 13.72
CA ASN A 245 -15.91 9.31 13.13
C ASN A 245 -17.38 9.76 13.08
N PRO A 246 -17.65 11.08 13.13
CA PRO A 246 -18.99 11.63 12.98
C PRO A 246 -19.69 11.18 11.69
N ALA A 247 -21.02 11.15 11.74
CA ALA A 247 -21.86 10.88 10.58
C ALA A 247 -21.79 11.99 9.53
N VAL A 248 -22.00 11.64 8.26
CA VAL A 248 -22.01 12.60 7.14
C VAL A 248 -23.28 12.44 6.29
N HIS A 249 -23.68 13.46 5.56
CA HIS A 249 -24.98 13.48 4.87
C HIS A 249 -24.88 13.61 3.35
N ASP A 250 -23.67 13.61 2.81
CA ASP A 250 -23.37 13.85 1.40
C ASP A 250 -23.04 12.57 0.62
N TRP A 251 -23.38 11.39 1.15
CA TRP A 251 -23.19 10.10 0.48
C TRP A 251 -23.65 10.12 -0.99
N LEU A 252 -22.78 9.66 -1.89
CA LEU A 252 -22.93 9.70 -3.34
C LEU A 252 -22.65 8.32 -3.94
N GLN A 253 -23.61 7.82 -4.72
CA GLN A 253 -23.35 6.68 -5.62
C GLN A 253 -22.79 7.24 -6.92
N LEU A 254 -21.60 6.78 -7.31
CA LEU A 254 -21.00 7.16 -8.59
C LEU A 254 -21.68 6.41 -9.75
N HIS A 255 -21.85 7.12 -10.85
CA HIS A 255 -22.34 6.61 -12.12
C HIS A 255 -21.28 6.76 -13.24
N ASN A 256 -21.46 6.01 -14.32
CA ASN A 256 -20.53 5.86 -15.47
C ASN A 256 -19.25 5.07 -15.21
N ILE A 257 -18.99 4.72 -13.95
CA ILE A 257 -17.87 3.88 -13.53
C ILE A 257 -18.37 2.80 -12.57
N TRP A 258 -17.58 1.75 -12.37
CA TRP A 258 -17.93 0.75 -11.36
C TRP A 258 -17.57 1.27 -9.96
N ALA A 259 -18.58 1.34 -9.08
CA ALA A 259 -18.40 1.70 -7.67
C ALA A 259 -19.29 0.80 -6.80
N GLY A 260 -18.64 -0.12 -6.07
CA GLY A 260 -19.32 -1.12 -5.22
C GLY A 260 -19.98 -0.54 -3.96
N SER A 261 -19.56 0.67 -3.54
CA SER A 261 -20.14 1.40 -2.41
C SER A 261 -20.31 2.89 -2.71
N LYS A 262 -21.02 3.59 -1.82
CA LYS A 262 -21.14 5.06 -1.89
C LYS A 262 -19.90 5.73 -1.31
N ILE A 263 -19.55 6.88 -1.88
CA ILE A 263 -18.48 7.75 -1.38
C ILE A 263 -19.04 9.00 -0.69
N SER A 264 -18.21 9.74 0.03
CA SER A 264 -18.55 11.05 0.59
C SER A 264 -17.58 12.12 0.08
N PRO A 265 -18.01 12.99 -0.85
CA PRO A 265 -17.14 14.02 -1.43
C PRO A 265 -16.53 15.00 -0.41
N SER A 266 -17.24 15.34 0.66
CA SER A 266 -16.76 16.25 1.72
C SER A 266 -15.64 15.67 2.58
N LEU A 267 -15.47 14.34 2.56
CA LEU A 267 -14.39 13.64 3.24
C LEU A 267 -13.13 13.46 2.36
N LEU A 268 -13.21 13.80 1.07
CA LEU A 268 -12.05 13.78 0.17
C LEU A 268 -11.20 15.03 0.40
N ARG A 269 -10.36 15.00 1.43
CA ARG A 269 -9.32 16.00 1.71
C ARG A 269 -8.25 15.41 2.62
N PRO A 270 -7.03 15.95 2.63
CA PRO A 270 -6.05 15.61 3.66
C PRO A 270 -6.55 15.97 5.06
N GLU A 271 -6.33 15.07 6.02
CA GLU A 271 -6.72 15.24 7.43
C GLU A 271 -5.62 14.70 8.35
N TYR A 272 -5.52 15.17 9.59
CA TYR A 272 -4.64 14.53 10.57
C TYR A 272 -5.26 13.24 11.08
N VAL A 273 -4.44 12.20 11.21
CA VAL A 273 -4.78 10.91 11.85
C VAL A 273 -3.84 10.64 12.99
N ALA A 274 -4.28 9.85 13.98
CA ALA A 274 -3.49 9.56 15.16
C ALA A 274 -3.47 8.10 15.56
N TYR A 275 -2.35 7.70 16.16
CA TYR A 275 -2.18 6.47 16.90
C TYR A 275 -1.82 6.79 18.35
N GLU A 276 -2.49 6.13 19.27
CA GLU A 276 -2.13 6.11 20.69
C GLU A 276 -1.51 4.76 20.99
N ASP A 277 -0.28 4.77 21.51
CA ASP A 277 0.47 3.57 21.84
C ASP A 277 0.04 2.97 23.21
N PRO A 278 0.56 1.78 23.60
CA PRO A 278 0.22 1.18 24.88
C PRO A 278 0.55 2.03 26.12
N ASP A 279 1.50 2.96 26.02
CA ASP A 279 1.93 3.85 27.11
C ASP A 279 1.14 5.18 27.12
N GLY A 280 0.23 5.39 26.17
CA GLY A 280 -0.62 6.57 26.05
C GLY A 280 0.01 7.71 25.24
N GLN A 281 1.14 7.48 24.57
CA GLN A 281 1.74 8.46 23.68
C GLN A 281 0.95 8.55 22.38
N VAL A 282 0.60 9.79 21.99
CA VAL A 282 -0.15 10.06 20.76
C VAL A 282 0.80 10.53 19.66
N HIS A 283 0.81 9.82 18.54
CA HIS A 283 1.55 10.15 17.33
C HIS A 283 0.58 10.56 16.24
N ARG A 284 0.93 11.59 15.46
CA ARG A 284 0.05 12.16 14.43
C ARG A 284 0.77 12.32 13.10
N ILE A 285 0.07 12.06 12.00
CA ILE A 285 0.55 12.30 10.63
C ILE A 285 -0.59 12.82 9.77
N ILE A 286 -0.26 13.49 8.66
CA ILE A 286 -1.27 13.86 7.65
C ILE A 286 -1.58 12.62 6.80
N ALA A 287 -2.86 12.30 6.63
CA ALA A 287 -3.32 11.28 5.71
C ALA A 287 -3.89 11.94 4.44
N VAL A 288 -3.46 11.49 3.27
CA VAL A 288 -3.86 12.03 1.96
C VAL A 288 -4.73 11.00 1.23
N PRO A 289 -6.01 11.30 0.91
CA PRO A 289 -6.88 10.32 0.28
C PRO A 289 -6.50 10.09 -1.18
N ALA A 290 -6.33 8.82 -1.55
CA ALA A 290 -6.43 8.37 -2.91
C ALA A 290 -7.82 7.80 -3.14
N GLU A 291 -8.54 8.34 -4.13
CA GLU A 291 -9.92 7.94 -4.37
C GLU A 291 -9.95 6.59 -5.10
N ARG A 292 -10.59 5.62 -4.46
CA ARG A 292 -10.64 4.22 -4.88
C ARG A 292 -11.19 4.04 -6.29
N TYR A 293 -12.42 4.46 -6.54
CA TYR A 293 -13.16 4.07 -7.74
C TYR A 293 -12.76 4.89 -8.97
N ILE A 294 -12.64 6.20 -8.79
CA ILE A 294 -12.15 7.19 -9.75
C ILE A 294 -10.70 6.89 -10.10
N GLY A 295 -9.83 6.61 -9.11
CA GLY A 295 -8.43 6.23 -9.35
C GLY A 295 -8.30 4.92 -10.13
N ASN A 296 -9.07 3.89 -9.76
CA ASN A 296 -9.11 2.63 -10.50
C ASN A 296 -9.60 2.80 -11.94
N GLU A 297 -10.64 3.61 -12.16
CA GLU A 297 -11.15 3.83 -13.51
C GLU A 297 -10.20 4.70 -14.35
N ASP A 298 -9.52 5.68 -13.72
CA ASP A 298 -8.43 6.42 -14.35
C ASP A 298 -7.34 5.45 -14.86
N ALA A 299 -6.95 4.49 -14.02
CA ALA A 299 -5.98 3.44 -14.35
C ALA A 299 -6.40 2.54 -15.52
N ARG A 300 -7.70 2.48 -15.87
CA ARG A 300 -8.17 1.70 -17.03
C ARG A 300 -8.00 2.43 -18.35
N GLY A 301 -7.87 3.76 -18.34
CA GLY A 301 -7.63 4.52 -19.58
C GLY A 301 -8.06 5.99 -19.56
N GLY A 302 -8.11 6.65 -18.41
CA GLY A 302 -8.42 8.09 -18.29
C GLY A 302 -9.72 8.48 -19.01
N PHE A 303 -9.69 9.40 -19.98
CA PHE A 303 -10.86 9.80 -20.77
C PHE A 303 -11.57 8.65 -21.50
N GLY A 304 -10.87 7.56 -21.80
CA GLY A 304 -11.47 6.37 -22.40
C GLY A 304 -12.32 5.54 -21.43
N ALA A 305 -12.09 5.68 -20.12
CA ALA A 305 -12.74 4.89 -19.07
C ALA A 305 -13.44 5.78 -18.03
N LEU A 306 -12.67 6.59 -17.29
CA LEU A 306 -13.14 7.49 -16.24
C LEU A 306 -14.06 8.61 -16.76
N GLN A 307 -13.76 9.20 -17.93
CA GLN A 307 -14.49 10.36 -18.44
C GLN A 307 -14.52 11.53 -17.41
N TYR A 308 -13.35 12.11 -17.09
CA TYR A 308 -13.17 13.07 -15.98
C TYR A 308 -14.30 14.09 -15.77
N PRO A 309 -14.78 14.84 -16.80
CA PRO A 309 -15.79 15.87 -16.58
C PRO A 309 -17.12 15.33 -16.06
N ALA A 310 -17.50 14.11 -16.47
CA ALA A 310 -18.76 13.48 -16.09
C ALA A 310 -18.69 12.90 -14.67
N VAL A 311 -17.57 12.30 -14.27
CA VAL A 311 -17.43 11.68 -12.95
C VAL A 311 -17.06 12.70 -11.89
N LEU A 312 -16.04 13.54 -12.12
CA LEU A 312 -15.67 14.58 -11.16
C LEU A 312 -16.76 15.66 -11.05
N GLY A 313 -17.55 15.86 -12.12
CA GLY A 313 -18.76 16.67 -12.09
C GLY A 313 -19.80 16.20 -11.07
N GLN A 314 -19.93 14.88 -10.83
CA GLN A 314 -20.84 14.34 -9.81
C GLN A 314 -20.40 14.75 -8.40
N LEU A 315 -19.11 14.69 -8.10
CA LEU A 315 -18.55 15.14 -6.82
C LEU A 315 -18.81 16.63 -6.62
N TYR A 316 -18.51 17.43 -7.64
CA TYR A 316 -18.69 18.87 -7.62
C TYR A 316 -20.16 19.24 -7.34
N ASN A 317 -21.09 18.65 -8.10
CA ASN A 317 -22.52 18.90 -7.93
C ASN A 317 -22.98 18.50 -6.53
N ARG A 318 -22.53 17.35 -6.02
CA ARG A 318 -22.87 16.89 -4.68
C ARG A 318 -22.41 17.86 -3.59
N ILE A 319 -21.20 18.39 -3.73
CA ILE A 319 -20.64 19.38 -2.78
C ILE A 319 -21.46 20.67 -2.79
N VAL A 320 -21.82 21.16 -3.98
CA VAL A 320 -22.67 22.35 -4.13
C VAL A 320 -24.07 22.12 -3.54
N GLU A 321 -24.71 21.00 -3.90
CA GLU A 321 -26.06 20.64 -3.44
C GLU A 321 -26.16 20.50 -1.92
N THR A 322 -25.11 19.97 -1.28
CA THR A 322 -25.07 19.75 0.17
C THR A 322 -24.52 20.95 0.94
N GLY A 323 -23.95 21.95 0.26
CA GLY A 323 -23.28 23.07 0.90
C GLY A 323 -22.06 22.66 1.74
N SER A 324 -21.42 21.54 1.40
CA SER A 324 -20.32 20.94 2.18
C SER A 324 -18.93 21.47 1.82
N TYR A 325 -18.84 22.46 0.92
CA TYR A 325 -17.58 23.05 0.51
C TYR A 325 -16.92 23.83 1.66
N ASP A 326 -15.67 23.49 1.96
CA ASP A 326 -14.82 24.21 2.90
C ASP A 326 -13.71 24.94 2.12
N PRO A 327 -13.72 26.28 2.03
CA PRO A 327 -12.70 27.01 1.28
C PRO A 327 -11.31 27.00 1.93
N HIS A 328 -11.20 26.67 3.23
CA HIS A 328 -9.92 26.51 3.92
C HIS A 328 -9.31 25.13 3.70
N HIS A 329 -10.14 24.12 3.47
CA HIS A 329 -9.74 22.74 3.20
C HIS A 329 -10.57 22.17 2.03
N PRO A 330 -10.43 22.75 0.82
CA PRO A 330 -11.25 22.36 -0.31
C PRO A 330 -10.97 20.93 -0.73
N PRO A 331 -11.91 20.22 -1.37
CA PRO A 331 -11.74 18.80 -1.65
C PRO A 331 -10.49 18.51 -2.49
N PHE A 332 -9.75 17.47 -2.09
CA PHE A 332 -8.58 16.94 -2.75
C PHE A 332 -8.49 15.43 -2.63
N PHE A 333 -8.14 14.78 -3.73
CA PHE A 333 -7.88 13.34 -3.77
C PHE A 333 -6.88 12.99 -4.88
N LEU A 334 -6.21 11.85 -4.72
CA LEU A 334 -5.30 11.31 -5.72
C LEU A 334 -5.99 10.29 -6.62
N LEU A 335 -5.70 10.38 -7.91
CA LEU A 335 -5.88 9.30 -8.87
C LEU A 335 -4.62 8.44 -8.80
N HIS A 336 -4.65 7.36 -8.01
CA HIS A 336 -3.52 6.45 -7.86
C HIS A 336 -3.68 5.19 -8.72
N SER A 337 -2.57 4.66 -9.23
CA SER A 337 -2.57 3.37 -9.91
C SER A 337 -1.17 2.81 -10.02
N ASP A 338 -1.07 1.51 -10.32
CA ASP A 338 0.10 0.99 -11.01
C ASP A 338 0.36 1.81 -12.28
N GLY A 339 1.61 2.21 -12.47
CA GLY A 339 2.06 3.00 -13.61
C GLY A 339 2.62 2.16 -14.76
N ASP A 340 2.75 0.85 -14.56
CA ASP A 340 3.37 -0.11 -15.47
C ASP A 340 2.47 -1.32 -15.78
N ASN A 341 1.19 -1.25 -15.39
CA ASN A 341 0.16 -2.26 -15.65
C ASN A 341 -1.07 -1.66 -16.34
N HIS A 342 -1.73 -2.46 -17.19
CA HIS A 342 -3.00 -2.15 -17.86
C HIS A 342 -3.04 -0.75 -18.55
N GLY A 343 -4.20 -0.08 -18.61
CA GLY A 343 -4.38 1.20 -19.29
C GLY A 343 -3.48 2.31 -18.75
N GLY A 344 -3.26 2.34 -17.44
CA GLY A 344 -2.36 3.28 -16.75
C GLY A 344 -0.88 3.04 -17.03
N GLY A 345 -0.54 1.90 -17.63
CA GLY A 345 0.78 1.59 -18.18
C GLY A 345 0.89 1.76 -19.70
N ALA A 346 -0.15 2.25 -20.38
CA ALA A 346 -0.11 2.45 -21.82
C ALA A 346 0.47 3.83 -22.21
N ASP A 347 1.18 3.88 -23.34
CA ASP A 347 1.68 5.11 -23.98
C ASP A 347 0.57 6.19 -24.08
N SER A 348 -0.60 5.79 -24.57
CA SER A 348 -1.73 6.69 -24.77
C SER A 348 -2.22 7.39 -23.49
N TYR A 349 -1.99 6.80 -22.31
CA TYR A 349 -2.33 7.45 -21.04
C TYR A 349 -1.44 8.68 -20.77
N TYR A 350 -0.14 8.53 -20.96
CA TYR A 350 0.85 9.58 -20.68
C TYR A 350 0.97 10.60 -21.81
N HIS A 351 0.52 10.25 -23.02
CA HIS A 351 0.49 11.13 -24.18
C HIS A 351 -0.93 11.68 -24.45
N ASP A 352 -1.75 10.98 -25.24
CA ASP A 352 -3.06 11.49 -25.69
C ASP A 352 -4.00 11.87 -24.54
N ASN A 353 -4.19 10.98 -23.57
CA ASN A 353 -5.06 11.23 -22.43
C ASN A 353 -4.59 12.44 -21.60
N THR A 354 -3.29 12.56 -21.38
CA THR A 354 -2.71 13.70 -20.65
C THR A 354 -2.91 15.01 -21.41
N GLY A 355 -2.70 15.02 -22.73
CA GLY A 355 -2.98 16.20 -23.57
C GLY A 355 -4.45 16.62 -23.53
N ARG A 356 -5.37 15.64 -23.55
CA ARG A 356 -6.82 15.90 -23.39
C ARG A 356 -7.18 16.42 -22.01
N LEU A 357 -6.52 15.94 -20.96
CA LEU A 357 -6.70 16.43 -19.59
C LEU A 357 -6.26 17.89 -19.47
N VAL A 358 -5.10 18.25 -20.02
CA VAL A 358 -4.64 19.63 -20.08
C VAL A 358 -5.65 20.52 -20.80
N ALA A 359 -6.14 20.09 -21.97
CA ALA A 359 -7.13 20.84 -22.74
C ALA A 359 -8.46 21.03 -21.97
N TRP A 360 -8.93 20.00 -21.26
CA TRP A 360 -10.13 20.07 -20.44
C TRP A 360 -9.96 21.05 -19.27
N LEU A 361 -8.84 21.03 -18.56
CA LEU A 361 -8.59 21.91 -17.41
C LEU A 361 -8.54 23.40 -17.79
N HIS A 362 -8.21 23.73 -19.04
CA HIS A 362 -8.34 25.11 -19.55
C HIS A 362 -9.78 25.55 -19.77
N GLN A 363 -10.70 24.61 -19.96
CA GLN A 363 -12.10 24.87 -20.32
C GLN A 363 -13.03 24.79 -19.10
N ASP A 364 -12.64 24.05 -18.05
CA ASP A 364 -13.48 23.78 -16.90
C ASP A 364 -12.86 24.30 -15.59
N PRO A 365 -13.22 25.53 -15.15
CA PRO A 365 -12.60 26.16 -13.98
C PRO A 365 -12.95 25.51 -12.64
N ARG A 366 -13.88 24.54 -12.64
CA ARG A 366 -14.31 23.80 -11.44
C ARG A 366 -13.21 22.86 -10.92
N PHE A 367 -12.23 22.50 -11.74
CA PHE A 367 -11.23 21.49 -11.41
C PHE A 367 -9.80 22.03 -11.56
N GLU A 368 -8.90 21.56 -10.72
CA GLU A 368 -7.48 21.91 -10.79
C GLU A 368 -6.61 20.70 -10.46
N LEU A 369 -5.72 20.34 -11.39
CA LEU A 369 -4.65 19.39 -11.14
C LEU A 369 -3.55 20.08 -10.33
N THR A 370 -3.21 19.52 -9.18
CA THR A 370 -2.17 20.05 -8.27
C THR A 370 -1.32 18.93 -7.69
N THR A 371 -0.06 19.23 -7.35
CA THR A 371 0.77 18.34 -6.52
C THR A 371 0.23 18.29 -5.08
N ILE A 372 0.62 17.25 -4.35
CA ILE A 372 0.27 17.10 -2.92
C ILE A 372 0.89 18.24 -2.13
N GLU A 373 2.15 18.57 -2.42
CA GLU A 373 2.92 19.62 -1.75
C GLU A 373 2.30 21.01 -1.98
N ASP A 374 1.96 21.37 -3.22
CA ASP A 374 1.27 22.64 -3.51
C ASP A 374 -0.10 22.71 -2.82
N TYR A 375 -0.82 21.58 -2.75
CA TYR A 375 -2.10 21.53 -2.05
C TYR A 375 -1.91 21.75 -0.54
N LEU A 376 -0.99 21.02 0.10
CA LEU A 376 -0.75 21.11 1.54
C LEU A 376 -0.19 22.47 1.97
N GLU A 377 0.57 23.16 1.11
CA GLU A 377 1.01 24.53 1.38
C GLU A 377 -0.16 25.52 1.35
N ARG A 378 -1.06 25.38 0.37
CA ARG A 378 -2.20 26.30 0.19
C ARG A 378 -3.34 26.04 1.16
N PHE A 379 -3.54 24.77 1.52
CA PHE A 379 -4.70 24.27 2.27
C PHE A 379 -4.26 23.24 3.32
N PRO A 380 -3.38 23.61 4.27
CA PRO A 380 -2.92 22.68 5.29
C PRO A 380 -4.10 22.20 6.15
N PRO A 381 -4.17 20.91 6.52
CA PRO A 381 -5.23 20.41 7.40
C PRO A 381 -5.16 21.05 8.79
N ASP A 382 -6.30 21.19 9.45
CA ASP A 382 -6.40 21.70 10.82
C ASP A 382 -5.76 20.72 11.83
N PRO A 383 -4.65 21.09 12.51
CA PRO A 383 -3.96 20.22 13.47
C PRO A 383 -4.77 19.90 14.74
N GLN A 384 -5.88 20.63 14.98
CA GLN A 384 -6.80 20.35 16.08
C GLN A 384 -7.84 19.27 15.70
N ARG A 385 -8.00 18.97 14.40
CA ARG A 385 -8.94 17.96 13.91
C ARG A 385 -8.20 16.68 13.57
N VAL A 386 -8.37 15.69 14.43
CA VAL A 386 -7.87 14.33 14.22
C VAL A 386 -9.03 13.43 13.88
N VAL A 387 -8.89 12.66 12.80
CA VAL A 387 -9.85 11.64 12.39
C VAL A 387 -9.26 10.25 12.55
N HIS A 388 -10.13 9.25 12.54
CA HIS A 388 -9.75 7.85 12.45
C HIS A 388 -9.81 7.36 11.00
N ILE A 389 -8.92 6.46 10.63
CA ILE A 389 -8.95 5.73 9.36
C ILE A 389 -8.90 4.25 9.71
N GLU A 390 -9.86 3.48 9.20
CA GLU A 390 -9.83 2.01 9.32
C GLU A 390 -8.54 1.47 8.68
N PRO A 391 -7.87 0.47 9.26
CA PRO A 391 -6.76 -0.17 8.58
C PRO A 391 -7.19 -0.80 7.25
N GLY A 392 -6.25 -0.96 6.33
CA GLY A 392 -6.44 -1.79 5.14
C GLY A 392 -5.61 -1.33 3.95
N SER A 393 -5.75 -2.06 2.85
CA SER A 393 -5.03 -1.82 1.59
C SER A 393 -5.95 -1.27 0.49
N TRP A 394 -5.40 -1.01 -0.70
CA TRP A 394 -6.21 -0.65 -1.87
C TRP A 394 -6.96 -1.83 -2.49
N SER A 395 -7.91 -1.51 -3.38
CA SER A 395 -8.72 -2.56 -4.01
C SER A 395 -7.95 -3.54 -4.91
N GLY A 396 -6.76 -3.16 -5.41
CA GLY A 396 -5.96 -3.98 -6.33
C GLY A 396 -5.31 -5.21 -5.69
N ALA A 397 -5.25 -5.27 -4.35
CA ALA A 397 -4.62 -6.35 -3.61
C ALA A 397 -5.64 -7.26 -2.90
N ASP A 398 -6.32 -6.74 -1.87
CA ASP A 398 -7.22 -7.51 -1.00
C ASP A 398 -8.63 -6.94 -0.91
N ASN A 399 -8.96 -6.01 -1.81
CA ASN A 399 -10.18 -5.21 -1.79
C ASN A 399 -10.28 -4.20 -0.61
N GLY A 400 -9.27 -4.13 0.25
CA GLY A 400 -9.19 -3.30 1.46
C GLY A 400 -9.58 -4.04 2.74
N ASP A 401 -9.19 -5.30 2.92
CA ASP A 401 -9.46 -6.03 4.15
C ASP A 401 -8.71 -5.40 5.34
N PRO A 402 -9.39 -5.05 6.45
CA PRO A 402 -8.74 -4.35 7.56
C PRO A 402 -7.68 -5.14 8.32
N GLN A 403 -7.62 -6.45 8.11
CA GLN A 403 -6.62 -7.31 8.73
C GLN A 403 -5.58 -7.83 7.74
N PHE A 404 -5.60 -7.36 6.49
CA PHE A 404 -4.66 -7.75 5.44
C PHE A 404 -4.69 -9.27 5.14
N MET A 405 -5.87 -9.90 5.26
CA MET A 405 -6.02 -11.35 5.21
C MET A 405 -5.65 -11.99 3.87
N LYS A 406 -5.59 -11.22 2.77
CA LYS A 406 -5.04 -11.68 1.49
C LYS A 406 -3.61 -12.19 1.62
N TRP A 407 -2.79 -11.56 2.47
CA TRP A 407 -1.41 -11.96 2.74
C TRP A 407 -1.31 -13.05 3.82
N PHE A 408 -2.45 -13.55 4.33
CA PHE A 408 -2.49 -14.67 5.27
C PHE A 408 -3.08 -15.92 4.62
N SER A 409 -3.92 -15.77 3.59
CA SER A 409 -4.48 -16.79 2.67
C SER A 409 -4.66 -18.20 3.23
N ARG A 410 -5.88 -18.74 3.22
CA ARG A 410 -6.18 -20.06 3.86
C ARG A 410 -5.92 -20.04 5.37
N TYR A 411 -6.01 -18.88 6.01
CA TYR A 411 -5.83 -18.70 7.46
C TYR A 411 -6.84 -19.50 8.29
N ASP A 412 -7.97 -19.85 7.70
CA ASP A 412 -9.04 -20.67 8.26
C ASP A 412 -8.86 -22.18 8.01
N GLN A 413 -7.78 -22.58 7.32
CA GLN A 413 -7.43 -23.97 7.06
C GLN A 413 -6.38 -24.48 8.05
N PRO A 414 -6.17 -25.81 8.17
CA PRO A 414 -5.13 -26.37 9.03
C PRO A 414 -3.69 -25.90 8.67
N TYR A 415 -3.48 -25.43 7.44
CA TYR A 415 -2.20 -24.92 6.96
C TYR A 415 -2.42 -23.80 5.94
N SER A 416 -1.64 -22.74 6.11
CA SER A 416 -1.51 -21.64 5.15
C SER A 416 -0.03 -21.47 4.76
N PRO A 417 0.31 -21.48 3.45
CA PRO A 417 1.65 -21.14 2.97
C PRO A 417 2.09 -19.72 3.36
N ASP A 418 1.14 -18.82 3.43
CA ASP A 418 1.33 -17.41 3.72
C ASP A 418 1.63 -17.19 5.21
N LEU A 419 0.88 -17.86 6.11
CA LEU A 419 1.16 -17.88 7.54
C LEU A 419 2.43 -18.67 7.87
N ASN A 420 2.78 -19.72 7.11
CA ASN A 420 4.11 -20.34 7.18
C ASN A 420 5.17 -19.26 6.96
N SER A 421 5.06 -18.50 5.87
CA SER A 421 6.03 -17.46 5.53
C SER A 421 6.14 -16.40 6.63
N TRP A 422 5.03 -15.94 7.21
CA TRP A 422 5.06 -15.00 8.33
C TRP A 422 5.70 -15.58 9.60
N ALA A 423 5.43 -16.85 9.93
CA ALA A 423 6.06 -17.50 11.07
C ALA A 423 7.58 -17.65 10.88
N VAL A 424 8.03 -17.98 9.67
CA VAL A 424 9.46 -18.05 9.32
C VAL A 424 10.11 -16.67 9.35
N LEU A 425 9.46 -15.65 8.76
CA LEU A 425 9.94 -14.27 8.75
C LEU A 425 10.05 -13.70 10.17
N THR A 426 9.07 -13.95 11.04
CA THR A 426 9.09 -13.50 12.44
C THR A 426 10.30 -14.08 13.19
N ALA A 427 10.64 -15.34 12.96
CA ALA A 427 11.84 -15.95 13.53
C ALA A 427 13.13 -15.39 12.93
N PHE A 428 13.14 -15.14 11.62
CA PHE A 428 14.31 -14.57 10.95
C PHE A 428 14.58 -13.12 11.36
N GLN A 429 13.53 -12.31 11.53
CA GLN A 429 13.60 -10.97 12.11
C GLN A 429 14.27 -11.00 13.48
N ASN A 430 13.84 -11.89 14.38
CA ASN A 430 14.47 -12.01 15.69
C ASN A 430 15.95 -12.40 15.61
N VAL A 431 16.32 -13.33 14.74
CA VAL A 431 17.73 -13.70 14.50
C VAL A 431 18.57 -12.50 14.09
N VAL A 432 18.09 -11.71 13.12
CA VAL A 432 18.83 -10.55 12.61
C VAL A 432 18.89 -9.44 13.65
N HIS A 433 17.78 -9.15 14.33
CA HIS A 433 17.71 -8.10 15.36
C HIS A 433 18.56 -8.45 16.58
N ALA A 434 18.55 -9.70 17.05
CA ALA A 434 19.42 -10.15 18.14
C ALA A 434 20.90 -10.01 17.81
N LEU A 435 21.30 -10.36 16.58
CA LEU A 435 22.68 -10.17 16.12
C LEU A 435 23.02 -8.68 16.01
N GLU A 436 22.12 -7.87 15.45
CA GLU A 436 22.32 -6.43 15.29
C GLU A 436 22.53 -5.74 16.64
N ASP A 437 21.66 -6.02 17.61
CA ASP A 437 21.68 -5.36 18.92
C ASP A 437 22.87 -5.81 19.77
N SER A 438 23.39 -7.01 19.55
CA SER A 438 24.45 -7.60 20.37
C SER A 438 25.83 -7.59 19.72
N ALA A 439 25.89 -7.52 18.38
CA ALA A 439 27.11 -7.55 17.58
C ALA A 439 26.96 -6.69 16.30
N PRO A 440 26.78 -5.37 16.43
CA PRO A 440 26.52 -4.47 15.29
C PRO A 440 27.66 -4.44 14.25
N ASP A 441 28.88 -4.78 14.65
CA ASP A 441 30.05 -4.84 13.76
C ASP A 441 30.26 -6.24 13.12
N HIS A 442 29.29 -7.16 13.26
CA HIS A 442 29.43 -8.51 12.71
C HIS A 442 29.57 -8.46 11.17
N PRO A 443 30.57 -9.13 10.56
CA PRO A 443 30.88 -8.96 9.14
C PRO A 443 29.78 -9.43 8.19
N ARG A 444 28.86 -10.28 8.66
CA ARG A 444 27.70 -10.77 7.89
C ARG A 444 26.42 -9.97 8.10
N LEU A 445 26.41 -8.98 9.01
CA LEU A 445 25.19 -8.27 9.37
C LEU A 445 24.54 -7.59 8.16
N ALA A 446 25.31 -6.85 7.36
CA ALA A 446 24.79 -6.19 6.17
C ALA A 446 24.18 -7.17 5.15
N GLU A 447 24.77 -8.35 4.99
CA GLU A 447 24.29 -9.40 4.09
C GLU A 447 22.95 -9.99 4.56
N ILE A 448 22.85 -10.35 5.85
CA ILE A 448 21.60 -10.90 6.40
C ILE A 448 20.50 -9.84 6.53
N SER A 449 20.84 -8.57 6.83
CA SER A 449 19.86 -7.48 6.86
C SER A 449 19.25 -7.27 5.47
N ARG A 450 20.07 -7.35 4.40
CA ARG A 450 19.54 -7.28 3.04
C ARG A 450 18.61 -8.45 2.72
N LEU A 451 18.99 -9.67 3.10
CA LEU A 451 18.13 -10.86 2.93
C LEU A 451 16.80 -10.69 3.68
N LEU A 452 16.84 -10.23 4.93
CA LEU A 452 15.65 -9.95 5.74
C LEU A 452 14.74 -8.94 5.04
N LEU A 453 15.24 -7.76 4.71
CA LEU A 453 14.41 -6.72 4.12
C LEU A 453 13.87 -7.11 2.73
N THR A 454 14.59 -7.95 1.99
CA THR A 454 14.08 -8.53 0.73
C THR A 454 12.94 -9.52 1.00
N ALA A 455 13.07 -10.35 2.05
CA ALA A 455 12.05 -11.33 2.44
C ALA A 455 10.74 -10.69 2.91
N GLU A 456 10.75 -9.40 3.28
CA GLU A 456 9.55 -8.65 3.68
C GLU A 456 8.67 -8.18 2.52
N THR A 457 9.11 -8.34 1.26
CA THR A 457 8.35 -7.87 0.08
C THR A 457 6.95 -8.49 0.00
N SER A 458 5.91 -7.65 -0.11
CA SER A 458 4.51 -8.12 -0.13
C SER A 458 4.22 -9.10 -1.28
N CYS A 459 5.01 -9.05 -2.36
CA CYS A 459 4.86 -9.86 -3.57
C CYS A 459 4.93 -11.37 -3.33
N TYR A 460 5.69 -11.83 -2.33
CA TYR A 460 5.87 -13.27 -2.09
C TYR A 460 4.59 -13.98 -1.63
N TRP A 461 3.60 -13.22 -1.16
CA TRP A 461 2.28 -13.70 -0.75
C TRP A 461 1.19 -13.48 -1.82
N TYR A 462 1.47 -12.73 -2.88
CA TYR A 462 0.44 -12.38 -3.86
C TYR A 462 -0.10 -13.61 -4.61
N TRP A 463 0.79 -14.58 -4.89
CA TRP A 463 0.53 -15.78 -5.70
C TRP A 463 0.42 -17.06 -4.86
N THR A 464 -0.35 -17.03 -3.76
CA THR A 464 -0.46 -18.15 -2.81
C THR A 464 -0.68 -19.51 -3.48
N GLY A 465 0.08 -20.51 -3.04
CA GLY A 465 -0.04 -21.90 -3.49
C GLY A 465 0.84 -22.21 -4.70
N GLN A 466 1.62 -21.25 -5.17
CA GLN A 466 2.68 -21.48 -6.14
C GLN A 466 4.00 -21.62 -5.38
N GLN A 467 4.56 -22.83 -5.37
CA GLN A 467 5.77 -23.15 -4.60
C GLN A 467 6.92 -22.17 -4.83
N VAL A 468 7.11 -21.69 -6.08
CA VAL A 468 8.17 -20.74 -6.44
C VAL A 468 8.07 -19.41 -5.66
N TRP A 469 6.86 -19.00 -5.25
CA TRP A 469 6.63 -17.81 -4.45
C TRP A 469 6.56 -18.13 -2.96
N ASP A 470 5.79 -19.17 -2.59
CA ASP A 470 5.58 -19.59 -1.20
C ASP A 470 6.89 -19.91 -0.46
N GLN A 471 7.96 -20.32 -1.18
CA GLN A 471 9.25 -20.68 -0.58
C GLN A 471 10.24 -19.51 -0.43
N GLN A 472 9.97 -18.33 -1.01
CA GLN A 472 10.98 -17.25 -1.09
C GLN A 472 11.39 -16.77 0.30
N VAL A 473 10.45 -16.54 1.20
CA VAL A 473 10.76 -16.13 2.58
C VAL A 473 11.61 -17.18 3.29
N THR A 474 11.27 -18.46 3.13
CA THR A 474 12.04 -19.56 3.70
C THR A 474 13.45 -19.68 3.12
N ASN A 475 13.61 -19.47 1.81
CA ASN A 475 14.93 -19.48 1.18
C ASN A 475 15.83 -18.39 1.76
N ALA A 476 15.31 -17.17 1.94
CA ALA A 476 16.06 -16.07 2.56
C ALA A 476 16.43 -16.38 4.01
N ALA A 477 15.47 -16.85 4.80
CA ALA A 477 15.67 -17.18 6.20
C ALA A 477 16.68 -18.32 6.39
N ASN A 478 16.60 -19.39 5.57
CA ASN A 478 17.53 -20.51 5.62
C ASN A 478 18.96 -20.06 5.26
N LEU A 479 19.12 -19.29 4.18
CA LEU A 479 20.43 -18.76 3.80
C LEU A 479 20.97 -17.84 4.89
N GLY A 480 20.20 -16.84 5.30
CA GLY A 480 20.59 -15.86 6.31
C GLY A 480 20.96 -16.52 7.64
N TYR A 481 20.12 -17.43 8.14
CA TYR A 481 20.40 -18.17 9.37
C TYR A 481 21.65 -19.03 9.24
N SER A 482 21.86 -19.73 8.12
CA SER A 482 23.06 -20.55 7.92
C SER A 482 24.37 -19.74 8.02
N LEU A 483 24.35 -18.47 7.61
CA LEU A 483 25.51 -17.58 7.64
C LEU A 483 25.89 -17.12 9.06
N VAL A 484 24.95 -17.14 10.01
CA VAL A 484 25.14 -16.59 11.36
C VAL A 484 24.76 -17.53 12.49
N ARG A 485 24.38 -18.77 12.18
CA ARG A 485 23.95 -19.77 13.16
C ARG A 485 24.92 -19.94 14.32
N GLU A 486 26.21 -20.11 14.04
CA GLU A 486 27.23 -20.28 15.08
C GLU A 486 27.34 -19.03 15.98
N ALA A 487 27.20 -17.83 15.40
CA ALA A 487 27.24 -16.58 16.14
C ALA A 487 26.03 -16.44 17.07
N ILE A 488 24.83 -16.83 16.60
CA ILE A 488 23.61 -16.85 17.41
C ILE A 488 23.71 -17.90 18.53
N GLU A 489 24.15 -19.12 18.22
CA GLU A 489 24.33 -20.17 19.23
C GLU A 489 25.33 -19.72 20.33
N ALA A 490 26.42 -19.05 19.94
CA ALA A 490 27.38 -18.46 20.87
C ALA A 490 26.81 -17.28 21.66
N LEU A 491 25.97 -16.45 21.05
CA LEU A 491 25.28 -15.32 21.69
C LEU A 491 24.38 -15.83 22.82
N VAL A 492 23.50 -16.79 22.50
CA VAL A 492 22.56 -17.41 23.43
C VAL A 492 23.29 -18.15 24.54
N SER A 493 24.30 -18.96 24.20
CA SER A 493 25.08 -19.72 25.20
C SER A 493 25.85 -18.82 26.17
N ALA A 494 26.31 -17.66 25.70
CA ALA A 494 26.97 -16.66 26.53
C ALA A 494 25.98 -15.80 27.34
N GLY A 495 24.67 -15.90 27.09
CA GLY A 495 23.66 -15.06 27.71
C GLY A 495 23.81 -13.58 27.35
N ARG A 496 24.30 -13.28 26.15
CA ARG A 496 24.55 -11.91 25.66
C ARG A 496 23.46 -11.39 24.73
N ASP A 497 22.35 -12.12 24.62
CA ASP A 497 21.18 -11.67 23.88
C ASP A 497 20.47 -10.54 24.64
N HIS A 498 20.35 -9.40 23.97
CA HIS A 498 19.73 -8.17 24.47
C HIS A 498 18.47 -7.78 23.69
N ALA A 499 18.14 -8.50 22.62
CA ALA A 499 16.92 -8.26 21.88
C ALA A 499 15.74 -8.88 22.63
N GLY A 500 14.60 -8.19 22.61
CA GLY A 500 13.35 -8.78 23.08
C GLY A 500 12.71 -9.68 22.02
N PRO A 501 11.65 -10.43 22.41
CA PRO A 501 10.91 -11.26 21.47
C PRO A 501 10.38 -10.46 20.28
N THR A 502 10.51 -10.99 19.07
CA THR A 502 9.83 -10.42 17.89
C THR A 502 8.38 -10.91 17.86
N LEU A 503 7.43 -9.98 17.74
CA LEU A 503 5.99 -10.28 17.66
C LEU A 503 5.45 -9.93 16.27
N PHE A 504 4.80 -10.89 15.63
CA PHE A 504 3.98 -10.60 14.47
C PHE A 504 2.70 -9.86 14.92
N PRO A 505 2.28 -8.80 14.21
CA PRO A 505 1.03 -8.09 14.49
C PRO A 505 -0.15 -9.03 14.74
N PRO A 506 -0.92 -8.83 15.82
CA PRO A 506 -2.00 -9.73 16.14
C PRO A 506 -3.15 -9.59 15.15
N TRP A 507 -3.82 -10.71 14.87
CA TRP A 507 -5.06 -10.75 14.10
C TRP A 507 -6.16 -11.47 14.88
N VAL A 508 -7.41 -11.28 14.47
CA VAL A 508 -8.60 -11.80 15.15
C VAL A 508 -9.49 -12.57 14.20
N THR A 509 -9.95 -13.75 14.65
CA THR A 509 -11.02 -14.52 14.00
C THR A 509 -12.22 -14.75 14.92
N PRO A 510 -13.47 -14.63 14.44
CA PRO A 510 -13.85 -14.01 13.16
C PRO A 510 -13.45 -12.52 13.13
N GLU A 511 -13.37 -11.94 11.95
CA GLU A 511 -12.84 -10.59 11.72
C GLU A 511 -13.77 -9.50 12.27
N ASN A 512 -15.07 -9.77 12.29
CA ASN A 512 -16.08 -8.88 12.85
C ASN A 512 -17.00 -9.64 13.83
N PRO A 513 -16.55 -9.88 15.08
CA PRO A 513 -17.31 -10.65 16.07
C PRO A 513 -18.71 -10.07 16.32
N GLY A 514 -19.72 -10.93 16.22
CA GLY A 514 -21.15 -10.60 16.27
C GLY A 514 -21.65 -9.64 15.18
N GLY A 515 -20.82 -9.33 14.19
CA GLY A 515 -21.22 -8.77 12.91
C GLY A 515 -21.38 -9.88 11.87
N GLN A 516 -20.71 -9.72 10.73
CA GLN A 516 -20.74 -10.71 9.65
C GLN A 516 -19.34 -11.27 9.39
N ARG A 517 -19.29 -12.49 8.87
CA ARG A 517 -18.08 -13.16 8.36
C ARG A 517 -18.31 -13.69 6.96
N TRP A 518 -17.23 -14.02 6.27
CA TRP A 518 -17.31 -14.64 4.96
C TRP A 518 -17.89 -16.07 5.02
N GLY A 519 -18.78 -16.36 4.07
CA GLY A 519 -19.22 -17.71 3.72
C GLY A 519 -18.96 -17.98 2.24
N GLN A 520 -19.29 -19.18 1.77
CA GLN A 520 -19.08 -19.54 0.37
C GLN A 520 -20.06 -18.78 -0.54
N GLY A 521 -19.59 -17.67 -1.14
CA GLY A 521 -20.38 -16.80 -2.02
C GLY A 521 -21.44 -15.98 -1.29
N CYS A 522 -21.36 -15.85 0.04
CA CYS A 522 -22.34 -15.15 0.86
C CYS A 522 -21.69 -14.55 2.12
N LEU A 523 -22.50 -13.82 2.90
CA LEU A 523 -22.17 -13.37 4.24
C LEU A 523 -22.94 -14.21 5.25
N LEU A 524 -22.28 -14.59 6.34
CA LEU A 524 -22.86 -15.33 7.46
C LEU A 524 -22.75 -14.48 8.74
N ASP A 525 -23.62 -14.73 9.71
CA ASP A 525 -23.45 -14.14 11.04
C ASP A 525 -22.17 -14.68 11.70
N ALA A 526 -21.39 -13.76 12.28
CA ALA A 526 -20.19 -14.10 13.02
C ALA A 526 -20.56 -14.45 14.48
N PRO A 527 -19.88 -15.44 15.11
CA PRO A 527 -19.98 -15.62 16.55
C PRO A 527 -19.55 -14.36 17.31
N ARG A 528 -20.03 -14.20 18.55
CA ARG A 528 -19.74 -13.01 19.37
C ARG A 528 -18.40 -13.12 20.08
N GLU A 529 -17.95 -14.34 20.34
CA GLU A 529 -16.60 -14.63 20.82
C GLU A 529 -15.59 -14.49 19.68
N ALA A 530 -14.36 -14.10 20.04
CA ALA A 530 -13.27 -13.98 19.09
C ALA A 530 -12.00 -14.62 19.64
N THR A 531 -11.06 -14.92 18.76
CA THR A 531 -9.73 -15.41 19.11
C THR A 531 -8.68 -14.46 18.55
N VAL A 532 -7.78 -13.99 19.41
CA VAL A 532 -6.57 -13.26 19.03
C VAL A 532 -5.49 -14.28 18.69
N HIS A 533 -4.74 -14.01 17.65
CA HIS A 533 -3.69 -14.84 17.09
C HIS A 533 -2.41 -14.01 16.93
N THR A 534 -1.24 -14.62 17.11
CA THR A 534 0.07 -13.99 16.81
C THR A 534 1.15 -15.05 16.62
N PHE A 535 2.27 -14.64 16.02
CA PHE A 535 3.53 -15.37 16.06
C PHE A 535 4.52 -14.65 16.98
N VAL A 536 5.26 -15.43 17.78
CA VAL A 536 6.31 -14.90 18.65
C VAL A 536 7.56 -15.76 18.50
N ALA A 537 8.71 -15.11 18.31
CA ALA A 537 10.01 -15.76 18.22
C ALA A 537 11.05 -15.04 19.07
N ASP A 538 11.95 -15.83 19.66
CA ASP A 538 13.09 -15.35 20.41
C ASP A 538 14.23 -16.39 20.37
N VAL A 539 15.46 -15.99 20.06
CA VAL A 539 16.62 -16.89 19.95
C VAL A 539 17.05 -17.46 21.31
N SER A 540 16.78 -16.75 22.40
CA SER A 540 16.98 -17.24 23.78
C SER A 540 15.80 -18.05 24.32
N GLY A 541 14.69 -18.08 23.57
CA GLY A 541 13.46 -18.79 23.92
C GLY A 541 12.50 -17.94 24.76
N LEU A 542 11.22 -18.33 24.75
CA LEU A 542 10.15 -17.58 25.40
C LEU A 542 9.93 -18.03 26.85
N LYS A 543 9.69 -17.07 27.74
CA LYS A 543 9.27 -17.29 29.13
C LYS A 543 7.77 -17.10 29.31
N SER A 544 7.20 -16.04 28.76
CA SER A 544 5.77 -15.76 28.85
C SER A 544 5.26 -14.96 27.65
N VAL A 545 3.98 -15.16 27.31
CA VAL A 545 3.25 -14.36 26.32
C VAL A 545 1.85 -14.09 26.86
N HIS A 546 1.52 -12.81 26.99
CA HIS A 546 0.28 -12.33 27.59
C HIS A 546 -0.48 -11.40 26.64
N LEU A 547 -1.80 -11.56 26.60
CA LEU A 547 -2.71 -10.59 26.02
C LEU A 547 -3.16 -9.63 27.13
N ILE A 548 -2.87 -8.35 26.95
CA ILE A 548 -3.34 -7.27 27.80
C ILE A 548 -4.61 -6.69 27.18
N VAL A 549 -5.69 -6.63 27.94
CA VAL A 549 -7.02 -6.20 27.48
C VAL A 549 -7.51 -5.05 28.33
N ARG A 550 -7.79 -3.91 27.70
CA ARG A 550 -8.37 -2.70 28.27
C ARG A 550 -9.82 -2.57 27.78
N SER A 551 -10.78 -2.79 28.67
CA SER A 551 -12.22 -2.68 28.37
C SER A 551 -12.95 -2.08 29.57
N ALA A 552 -13.90 -1.18 29.31
CA ALA A 552 -14.70 -0.51 30.34
C ALA A 552 -13.87 0.13 31.49
N GLY A 553 -12.67 0.63 31.18
CA GLY A 553 -11.76 1.24 32.16
C GLY A 553 -10.99 0.26 33.04
N VAL A 554 -11.09 -1.06 32.77
CA VAL A 554 -10.34 -2.10 33.49
C VAL A 554 -9.29 -2.71 32.55
N GLU A 555 -8.07 -2.83 33.05
CA GLU A 555 -7.00 -3.59 32.40
C GLU A 555 -6.92 -4.99 32.99
N THR A 556 -6.92 -6.01 32.13
CA THR A 556 -6.78 -7.42 32.52
C THR A 556 -5.66 -8.07 31.73
N THR A 557 -4.95 -8.99 32.37
CA THR A 557 -3.88 -9.78 31.74
C THR A 557 -4.36 -11.21 31.57
N ARG A 558 -4.13 -11.79 30.37
CA ARG A 558 -4.47 -13.17 30.05
C ARG A 558 -3.26 -13.87 29.46
N THR A 559 -2.89 -15.03 30.01
CA THR A 559 -1.87 -15.88 29.38
C THR A 559 -2.37 -16.38 28.03
N MET A 560 -1.56 -16.21 26.98
CA MET A 560 -1.87 -16.76 25.67
C MET A 560 -1.51 -18.24 25.63
N GLN A 561 -2.33 -19.03 24.92
CA GLN A 561 -2.09 -20.44 24.71
C GLN A 561 -1.06 -20.65 23.61
N ASP A 562 0.06 -21.27 23.96
CA ASP A 562 1.08 -21.74 23.02
C ASP A 562 0.56 -22.95 22.24
N ARG A 563 0.49 -22.83 20.91
CA ARG A 563 0.08 -23.89 19.98
C ARG A 563 1.26 -24.65 19.37
N GLY A 564 2.47 -24.37 19.83
CA GLY A 564 3.71 -24.89 19.28
C GLY A 564 4.23 -24.06 18.11
N TYR A 565 5.25 -24.57 17.44
CA TYR A 565 5.75 -24.00 16.19
C TYR A 565 4.71 -24.10 15.08
N TYR A 566 4.56 -23.06 14.27
CA TYR A 566 3.66 -23.13 13.12
C TYR A 566 4.16 -24.18 12.11
N PRO A 567 3.28 -25.04 11.56
CA PRO A 567 3.68 -26.08 10.62
C PRO A 567 4.36 -25.49 9.39
N THR A 568 5.44 -26.14 8.92
CA THR A 568 6.15 -25.75 7.70
C THR A 568 6.04 -26.80 6.59
N GLN A 569 5.83 -26.37 5.35
CA GLN A 569 5.92 -27.20 4.14
C GLN A 569 6.93 -26.64 3.13
N THR A 570 7.86 -25.80 3.60
CA THR A 570 8.88 -25.12 2.79
C THR A 570 10.30 -25.45 3.25
N ASP A 571 10.46 -26.47 4.09
CA ASP A 571 11.74 -26.90 4.68
C ASP A 571 12.46 -25.80 5.47
N ALA A 572 11.69 -25.03 6.26
CA ALA A 572 12.24 -23.96 7.08
C ALA A 572 13.11 -24.48 8.23
N ALA A 573 14.31 -23.93 8.38
CA ALA A 573 15.24 -24.25 9.46
C ALA A 573 14.84 -23.58 10.79
N ILE A 574 14.11 -22.46 10.71
CA ILE A 574 13.59 -21.69 11.85
C ILE A 574 12.14 -21.29 11.59
N THR A 575 11.32 -21.25 12.64
CA THR A 575 9.92 -20.83 12.57
C THR A 575 9.47 -20.33 13.95
N ALA A 576 8.54 -19.37 13.97
CA ALA A 576 8.00 -18.81 15.20
C ALA A 576 6.98 -19.74 15.87
N ARG A 577 6.77 -19.51 17.17
CA ARG A 577 5.69 -20.16 17.93
C ARG A 577 4.38 -19.43 17.69
N TYR A 578 3.30 -20.18 17.57
CA TYR A 578 1.96 -19.68 17.33
C TYR A 578 1.18 -19.58 18.64
N PHE A 579 0.64 -18.40 18.95
CA PHE A 579 -0.11 -18.15 20.18
C PHE A 579 -1.55 -17.74 19.89
N THR A 580 -2.47 -18.19 20.74
CA THR A 580 -3.89 -17.82 20.68
C THR A 580 -4.45 -17.42 22.03
N ALA A 581 -5.37 -16.46 22.08
CA ALA A 581 -6.13 -16.13 23.29
C ALA A 581 -7.58 -15.78 22.97
N SER A 582 -8.51 -16.23 23.79
CA SER A 582 -9.94 -15.92 23.62
C SER A 582 -10.28 -14.53 24.13
N LEU A 583 -11.04 -13.80 23.32
CA LEU A 583 -11.76 -12.58 23.65
C LEU A 583 -13.24 -12.91 23.88
N PRO A 584 -13.76 -12.71 25.10
CA PRO A 584 -15.14 -13.06 25.43
C PRO A 584 -16.10 -12.01 24.86
N ALA A 585 -17.30 -12.47 24.51
CA ALA A 585 -18.40 -11.58 24.15
C ALA A 585 -18.75 -10.60 25.30
N GLY A 586 -19.38 -9.47 24.95
CA GLY A 586 -19.89 -8.48 25.90
C GLY A 586 -18.86 -7.51 26.49
N ALA A 587 -17.60 -7.52 26.01
CA ALA A 587 -16.59 -6.57 26.46
C ALA A 587 -16.73 -5.16 25.82
N GLY A 588 -17.63 -4.98 24.85
CA GLY A 588 -17.85 -3.71 24.18
C GLY A 588 -16.61 -3.22 23.43
N ASP A 589 -16.39 -1.90 23.44
CA ASP A 589 -15.19 -1.30 22.86
C ASP A 589 -13.95 -1.69 23.69
N THR A 590 -13.04 -2.41 23.06
CA THR A 590 -11.91 -3.06 23.70
C THR A 590 -10.61 -2.66 23.00
N ARG A 591 -9.63 -2.20 23.78
CA ARG A 591 -8.25 -2.03 23.32
C ARG A 591 -7.39 -3.18 23.83
N TYR A 592 -6.44 -3.66 23.04
CA TYR A 592 -5.59 -4.77 23.47
C TYR A 592 -4.20 -4.71 22.84
N PHE A 593 -3.22 -5.33 23.49
CA PHE A 593 -1.88 -5.55 22.94
C PHE A 593 -1.28 -6.81 23.57
N ILE A 594 -0.21 -7.32 22.96
CA ILE A 594 0.51 -8.50 23.43
C ILE A 594 1.79 -8.05 24.11
N LEU A 595 2.11 -8.65 25.26
CA LEU A 595 3.37 -8.52 25.98
C LEU A 595 4.06 -9.88 26.01
N ALA A 596 5.29 -9.95 25.50
CA ALA A 596 6.13 -11.14 25.54
C ALA A 596 7.40 -10.90 26.35
N GLU A 597 7.84 -11.93 27.08
CA GLU A 597 9.10 -11.96 27.83
C GLU A 597 9.90 -13.19 27.41
N ASP A 598 11.20 -13.01 27.14
CA ASP A 598 12.14 -14.09 26.84
C ASP A 598 12.72 -14.74 28.12
N GLN A 599 13.60 -15.73 27.95
CA GLN A 599 14.31 -16.39 29.06
C GLN A 599 15.42 -15.52 29.69
N ARG A 600 15.75 -14.36 29.11
CA ARG A 600 16.75 -13.39 29.62
C ARG A 600 16.11 -12.23 30.39
N GLY A 601 14.79 -12.09 30.36
CA GLY A 601 14.03 -11.00 30.95
C GLY A 601 13.87 -9.79 30.02
N ASN A 602 14.23 -9.91 28.74
CA ASN A 602 13.91 -8.89 27.74
C ASN A 602 12.42 -8.97 27.41
N THR A 603 11.79 -7.82 27.21
CA THR A 603 10.34 -7.73 26.94
C THR A 603 10.06 -7.00 25.63
N SER A 604 8.97 -7.37 24.97
CA SER A 604 8.49 -6.65 23.78
C SER A 604 6.97 -6.58 23.78
N ARG A 605 6.43 -5.54 23.13
CA ARG A 605 4.98 -5.27 23.07
C ARG A 605 4.52 -5.11 21.63
N SER A 606 3.35 -5.65 21.30
CA SER A 606 2.68 -5.32 20.04
C SER A 606 2.07 -3.91 20.11
N ALA A 607 1.60 -3.43 18.95
CA ALA A 607 0.78 -2.22 18.89
C ALA A 607 -0.54 -2.36 19.67
N LEU A 608 -1.11 -1.22 20.07
CA LEU A 608 -2.39 -1.12 20.76
C LEU A 608 -3.53 -1.21 19.76
N GLU A 609 -4.12 -2.39 19.64
CA GLU A 609 -5.25 -2.67 18.76
C GLU A 609 -6.58 -2.27 19.35
N ARG A 610 -7.62 -2.33 18.52
CA ARG A 610 -9.01 -2.15 18.91
C ARG A 610 -9.91 -3.23 18.32
N ILE A 611 -10.99 -3.54 19.01
CA ILE A 611 -12.05 -4.41 18.53
C ILE A 611 -13.32 -4.18 19.35
N PHE A 612 -14.48 -4.26 18.71
CA PHE A 612 -15.76 -4.28 19.40
C PHE A 612 -16.23 -5.72 19.61
N LEU A 613 -16.59 -6.07 20.85
CA LEU A 613 -17.08 -7.38 21.26
C LEU A 613 -18.52 -7.26 21.80
N PRO A 614 -19.54 -7.62 21.00
CA PRO A 614 -20.95 -7.36 21.31
C PRO A 614 -21.48 -8.14 22.50
#